data_AF-A0A7C1TQH5-F1
#
_entry.id   AF-A0A7C1TQH5-F1
#
_cell.length_a   1.000
_cell.length_b   1.000
_cell.length_c   1.000
_cell.angle_alpha   90.00
_cell.angle_beta   90.00
_cell.angle_gamma   90.00
#
_symmetry.space_group_name_H-M   'P 1'
#
loop_
_entity.id
_entity.type
_entity.pdbx_description
1 polymer ?
#
loop_
_entity_poly.entity_id
_entity_poly.type
_entity_poly.pdbx_seq_one_letter_code
_entity_poly.pdbx_strand_id
1 'polypeptide(L)' 'ITLFPFPDRQLNELARAGKRFLVAELNLGQMVEDVRLAVGGLAEVRFYGRSGGSMITVEELVKEVDRLQKAFSPRVQR' A
#
# COMPACT_ATOMS: atom_id res chain seq x y z
N ILE A 1 7.21 16.25 1.58
CA ILE A 1 7.12 15.46 0.33
C ILE A 1 8.40 14.66 0.23
N THR A 2 8.37 13.33 0.08
CA THR A 2 9.62 12.58 -0.15
C THR A 2 9.51 11.47 -1.20
N LEU A 3 10.51 11.51 -2.08
CA LEU A 3 11.11 10.38 -2.78
C LEU A 3 12.45 10.01 -2.09
N PHE A 4 13.17 11.02 -1.58
CA PHE A 4 14.35 10.85 -0.72
C PHE A 4 14.43 11.97 0.35
N PRO A 5 14.83 11.64 1.59
CA PRO A 5 15.01 10.29 2.12
C PRO A 5 13.68 9.51 2.11
N PHE A 6 13.75 8.21 1.78
CA PHE A 6 12.57 7.35 1.76
C PHE A 6 12.05 7.19 3.21
N PRO A 7 10.72 7.26 3.45
CA PRO A 7 10.15 7.31 4.80
C PRO A 7 9.97 5.92 5.42
N ASP A 8 11.04 5.12 5.45
CA ASP A 8 11.02 3.74 5.96
C ASP A 8 10.53 3.64 7.41
N ARG A 9 11.01 4.53 8.29
CA ARG A 9 10.63 4.57 9.70
C ARG A 9 9.13 4.81 9.89
N GLN A 10 8.56 5.80 9.21
CA GLN A 10 7.14 6.15 9.34
C GLN A 10 6.24 5.03 8.80
N LEU A 11 6.64 4.40 7.68
CA LEU A 11 5.92 3.25 7.13
C LEU A 11 5.95 2.07 8.12
N ASN A 12 7.09 1.81 8.77
CA ASN A 12 7.19 0.76 9.78
C ASN A 12 6.33 1.04 11.02
N GLU A 13 6.32 2.28 11.52
CA GLU A 13 5.50 2.70 12.66
C GLU A 13 4.00 2.51 12.38
N LEU A 14 3.54 2.87 11.17
CA LEU A 14 2.16 2.64 10.73
C LEU A 14 1.83 1.15 10.60
N ALA A 15 2.76 0.35 10.07
CA ALA A 15 2.58 -1.10 9.98
C ALA A 15 2.41 -1.73 11.36
N ARG A 16 3.23 -1.33 12.35
CA ARG A 16 3.08 -1.75 13.76
C ARG A 16 1.76 -1.32 14.38
N ALA A 17 1.20 -0.19 13.97
CA ALA A 17 -0.12 0.28 14.38
C ALA A 17 -1.29 -0.45 13.68
N GLY A 18 -1.02 -1.54 12.96
CA GLY A 18 -2.03 -2.35 12.27
C GLY A 18 -2.57 -1.73 10.99
N LYS A 19 -1.88 -0.71 10.43
CA LYS A 19 -2.26 -0.16 9.12
C LYS A 19 -1.90 -1.14 8.01
N ARG A 20 -2.68 -1.10 6.94
CA ARG A 20 -2.46 -1.82 5.69
C ARG A 20 -2.26 -0.81 4.57
N PHE A 21 -1.52 -1.19 3.54
CA PHE A 21 -1.04 -0.25 2.53
C PHE A 21 -1.56 -0.63 1.15
N LEU A 22 -2.02 0.37 0.41
CA LEU A 22 -2.24 0.31 -1.03
C LEU A 22 -1.20 1.21 -1.68
N VAL A 23 -0.38 0.63 -2.55
CA VAL A 23 0.62 1.36 -3.34
C VAL A 23 0.13 1.45 -4.77
N ALA A 24 -0.21 2.67 -5.19
CA ALA A 24 -0.70 2.96 -6.53
C ALA A 24 0.40 3.65 -7.34
N GLU A 25 0.77 3.09 -8.49
CA GLU A 25 1.87 3.60 -9.32
C GLU A 25 1.46 3.72 -10.79
N LEU A 26 1.92 4.78 -11.45
CA LEU A 26 1.83 4.93 -12.92
C LEU A 26 3.01 4.23 -13.63
N ASN A 27 3.45 3.11 -13.06
CA ASN A 27 4.44 2.20 -13.60
C ASN A 27 4.12 0.75 -13.13
N LEU A 28 5.04 -0.20 -13.36
CA LEU A 28 4.87 -1.62 -13.01
C LEU A 28 5.59 -2.06 -11.71
N GLY A 29 5.84 -1.14 -10.78
CA GLY A 29 6.32 -1.45 -9.44
C GLY A 29 7.75 -1.00 -9.18
N GLN A 30 8.00 0.31 -9.22
CA GLN A 30 9.30 0.88 -8.91
C GLN A 30 9.48 1.09 -7.40
N MET A 31 8.43 1.52 -6.69
CA MET A 31 8.51 1.88 -5.26
C MET A 31 7.83 0.89 -4.32
N VAL A 32 6.94 0.04 -4.83
CA VAL A 32 6.22 -0.93 -4.00
C VAL A 32 7.15 -1.88 -3.25
N GLU A 33 8.31 -2.22 -3.82
CA GLU A 33 9.29 -3.05 -3.15
C GLU A 33 9.94 -2.32 -1.96
N ASP A 34 10.24 -1.02 -2.07
CA ASP A 34 10.73 -0.22 -0.93
C ASP A 34 9.69 -0.13 0.19
N VAL A 35 8.40 0.00 -0.16
CA VAL A 35 7.31 -0.02 0.83
C VAL A 35 7.24 -1.38 1.52
N ARG A 36 7.32 -2.49 0.76
CA ARG A 36 7.34 -3.85 1.33
C ARG A 36 8.51 -4.07 2.27
N LEU A 37 9.69 -3.60 1.88
CA LEU A 37 10.90 -3.65 2.71
C LEU A 37 10.72 -2.83 3.99
N ALA A 38 10.20 -1.60 3.90
CA ALA A 38 9.99 -0.73 5.05
C ALA A 38 8.96 -1.27 6.06
N VAL A 39 7.88 -1.90 5.58
CA VAL A 39 6.91 -2.52 6.50
C VAL A 39 7.41 -3.84 7.08
N GLY A 40 8.45 -4.46 6.52
CA GLY A 40 9.10 -5.65 7.06
C GLY A 40 8.15 -6.84 7.25
N GLY A 41 7.15 -6.99 6.38
CA GLY A 41 6.14 -8.05 6.48
C GLY A 41 5.12 -7.87 7.61
N LEU A 42 5.16 -6.78 8.38
CA LEU A 42 4.22 -6.50 9.47
C LEU A 42 2.81 -6.12 8.97
N ALA A 43 2.71 -5.68 7.72
CA ALA A 43 1.47 -5.24 7.11
C ALA A 43 1.34 -5.76 5.68
N GLU A 44 0.09 -5.98 5.26
CA GLU A 44 -0.21 -6.24 3.86
C GLU A 44 0.04 -4.99 3.02
N VAL A 45 0.79 -5.17 1.92
CA VAL A 45 1.04 -4.16 0.91
C VAL A 45 0.46 -4.64 -0.42
N ARG A 46 -0.68 -4.07 -0.81
CA ARG A 46 -1.31 -4.32 -2.10
C ARG A 46 -0.76 -3.35 -3.14
N PHE A 47 -0.45 -3.87 -4.33
CA PHE A 47 0.02 -3.07 -5.46
C PHE A 47 -1.10 -2.84 -6.47
N TYR A 48 -1.20 -1.62 -6.99
CA TYR A 48 -2.04 -1.26 -8.11
C TYR A 48 -1.25 -0.41 -9.13
N GLY A 49 -0.68 -1.08 -10.12
CA GLY A 49 0.14 -0.46 -11.17
C GLY A 49 -0.64 -0.22 -12.46
N ARG A 50 -0.38 0.92 -13.12
CA ARG A 50 -0.80 1.20 -14.50
C ARG A 50 0.40 1.60 -15.34
N SER A 51 0.47 1.11 -16.57
CA SER A 51 1.55 1.45 -17.53
C SER A 51 0.97 2.06 -18.80
N GLY A 52 1.85 2.57 -19.68
CA GLY A 52 1.46 2.98 -21.03
C GLY A 52 0.59 4.23 -21.09
N GLY A 53 0.78 5.19 -20.17
CA GLY A 53 0.05 6.47 -20.16
C GLY A 53 -1.40 6.37 -19.66
N SER A 54 -1.84 5.19 -19.21
CA SER A 54 -3.14 5.03 -18.54
C SER A 54 -3.09 5.65 -17.15
N MET A 55 -4.00 6.59 -16.86
CA MET A 55 -4.14 7.20 -15.54
C MET A 55 -4.94 6.31 -14.60
N ILE A 56 -4.71 6.48 -13.29
CA ILE A 56 -5.48 5.84 -12.23
C ILE A 56 -6.61 6.79 -11.85
N THR A 57 -7.86 6.32 -11.92
CA THR A 57 -9.02 7.14 -11.51
C THR A 57 -9.32 7.01 -10.02
N VAL A 58 -10.07 7.97 -9.48
CA VAL A 58 -10.51 7.94 -8.07
C VAL A 58 -11.39 6.71 -7.82
N GLU A 59 -12.28 6.37 -8.75
CA GLU A 59 -13.18 5.22 -8.65
C GLU A 59 -12.40 3.90 -8.60
N GLU A 60 -11.28 3.81 -9.32
CA GLU A 60 -10.38 2.65 -9.28
C GLU A 60 -9.70 2.54 -7.91
N LEU A 61 -9.17 3.65 -7.38
CA LEU A 61 -8.55 3.65 -6.05
C LEU A 61 -9.55 3.28 -4.95
N VAL A 62 -10.76 3.83 -4.99
CA VAL A 62 -11.83 3.48 -4.05
C VAL A 62 -12.12 1.98 -4.11
N LYS A 63 -12.24 1.40 -5.31
CA LYS A 63 -12.45 -0.05 -5.48
C LYS A 63 -11.30 -0.87 -4.91
N GLU A 64 -10.05 -0.46 -5.09
CA GLU A 64 -8.90 -1.19 -4.52
C GLU A 64 -8.84 -1.07 -2.99
N VAL A 65 -9.17 0.10 -2.43
CA VAL A 65 -9.27 0.28 -0.97
C VAL A 65 -10.39 -0.59 -0.40
N ASP A 66 -11.57 -0.64 -1.05
CA ASP A 66 -12.68 -1.50 -0.64
C ASP A 66 -12.28 -2.98 -0.66
N ARG A 67 -11.55 -3.41 -1.70
CA ARG A 67 -11.04 -4.79 -1.79
C ARG A 67 -10.03 -5.09 -0.69
N LEU A 68 -9.13 -4.13 -0.41
CA LEU A 68 -8.21 -4.24 0.71
C LEU A 68 -9.02 -4.42 1.99
N GLN A 69 -9.98 -3.56 2.30
CA GLN A 69 -10.81 -3.67 3.51
C GLN A 69 -11.58 -5.01 3.60
N LYS A 70 -12.21 -5.48 2.53
CA LYS A 70 -12.99 -6.75 2.55
C LYS A 70 -12.14 -8.01 2.75
N ALA A 71 -10.91 -8.03 2.24
CA ALA A 71 -9.98 -9.13 2.49
C ALA A 71 -9.59 -9.25 3.98
N PHE A 72 -9.86 -8.22 4.77
CA PHE A 72 -9.65 -8.22 6.21
C PHE A 72 -10.93 -8.63 6.94
N SER A 73 -10.96 -9.89 7.38
CA SER A 73 -11.88 -10.33 8.41
C SER A 73 -11.16 -10.18 9.75
N PRO A 74 -11.51 -9.19 10.60
CA PRO A 74 -10.95 -9.13 11.93
C PRO A 74 -11.43 -10.38 12.66
N ARG A 75 -10.50 -11.28 13.02
CA ARG A 75 -10.79 -12.20 14.12
C ARG A 75 -11.07 -11.34 15.32
N VAL A 76 -12.35 -11.20 15.67
CA VAL A 76 -12.77 -10.68 16.97
C VAL A 76 -12.13 -11.60 17.99
N GLN A 77 -11.02 -11.16 18.57
CA GLN A 77 -10.36 -11.85 19.66
C GLN A 77 -11.28 -11.64 20.86
N ARG A 78 -11.95 -12.73 21.27
CA ARG A 78 -12.66 -12.81 22.55
C ARG A 78 -11.66 -12.75 23.69
#